data_AF-A0A843D085-F1
#
_entry.id   AF-A0A843D085-F1
#
_cell.length_a   1.000
_cell.length_b   1.000
_cell.length_c   1.000
_cell.angle_alpha   90.00
_cell.angle_beta   90.00
_cell.angle_gamma   90.00
#
_symmetry.space_group_name_H-M   'P 1'
#
loop_
_entity.id
_entity.type
_entity.pdbx_description
1 polymer ?
#
loop_
_entity_poly.entity_id
_entity_poly.type
_entity_poly.pdbx_seq_one_letter_code
_entity_poly.pdbx_strand_id
1 'polypeptide(L)'
;MNTGEIKHKYNLVAVIAAVGAILALIGIVMAYMDPGFIDWFDLVVFALLVICAVQNIMPSIDKWRPILNIIIGIFAIIITSFDYIAIANGVEAESFMDVGYGIWIAFIGTILFTIFSISDYMYKRSE
;
A
#
# COMPACT_ATOMS: atom_id res chain seq x y z
N MET A 1 4.24 -4.67 31.81
CA MET A 1 4.06 -5.39 30.52
C MET A 1 5.40 -6.00 30.14
N ASN A 2 5.43 -7.26 29.70
CA ASN A 2 6.69 -7.94 29.36
C ASN A 2 7.24 -7.36 28.03
N THR A 3 8.45 -6.81 28.04
CA THR A 3 9.07 -6.15 26.88
C THR A 3 9.23 -7.09 25.67
N GLY A 4 9.29 -8.41 25.90
CA GLY A 4 9.30 -9.41 24.84
C GLY A 4 7.98 -9.51 24.05
N GLU A 5 6.83 -9.41 24.72
CA GLU A 5 5.50 -9.49 24.08
C GLU A 5 5.22 -8.25 23.23
N ILE A 6 5.67 -7.08 23.70
CA ILE A 6 5.58 -5.80 23.00
C ILE A 6 6.35 -5.87 21.68
N LYS A 7 7.61 -6.34 21.72
CA LYS A 7 8.47 -6.45 20.54
C LYS A 7 7.91 -7.43 19.50
N HIS A 8 7.29 -8.53 19.94
CA HIS A 8 6.65 -9.49 19.05
C HIS A 8 5.42 -8.91 18.33
N LYS A 9 4.56 -8.17 19.06
CA LYS A 9 3.41 -7.47 18.46
C LYS A 9 3.85 -6.43 17.43
N TYR A 10 4.88 -5.65 17.73
CA TYR A 10 5.44 -4.67 16.80
C TYR A 10 5.92 -5.33 15.49
N ASN A 11 6.68 -6.43 15.61
CA ASN A 11 7.16 -7.16 14.43
C ASN A 11 6.00 -7.70 13.58
N LEU A 12 4.93 -8.19 14.20
CA LEU A 12 3.77 -8.69 13.48
C LEU A 12 3.06 -7.57 12.68
N VAL A 13 2.86 -6.39 13.29
CA VAL A 13 2.21 -5.25 12.62
C VAL A 13 3.05 -4.78 11.42
N ALA A 14 4.37 -4.67 11.59
CA ALA A 14 5.28 -4.29 10.51
C ALA A 14 5.26 -5.28 9.34
N VAL A 15 5.23 -6.60 9.63
CA VAL A 15 5.14 -7.64 8.60
C VAL A 15 3.81 -7.55 7.83
N ILE A 16 2.68 -7.36 8.52
CA ILE A 16 1.38 -7.25 7.85
C ILE A 16 1.32 -5.97 6.99
N ALA A 17 1.87 -4.86 7.46
CA ALA A 17 1.97 -3.64 6.65
C ALA A 17 2.82 -3.87 5.38
N ALA A 18 3.93 -4.58 5.48
CA ALA A 18 4.76 -4.95 4.33
C ALA A 18 3.98 -5.81 3.32
N VAL A 19 3.19 -6.77 3.78
CA VAL A 19 2.33 -7.61 2.93
C VAL A 19 1.28 -6.77 2.21
N GLY A 20 0.63 -5.82 2.90
CA GLY A 20 -0.31 -4.88 2.27
C GLY A 20 0.34 -4.06 1.14
N ALA A 21 1.55 -3.56 1.36
CA ALA A 21 2.29 -2.82 0.35
C ALA A 21 2.66 -3.70 -0.86
N ILE A 22 3.04 -4.96 -0.65
CA ILE A 22 3.34 -5.91 -1.74
C ILE A 22 2.07 -6.20 -2.56
N LEU A 23 0.93 -6.42 -1.91
CA LEU A 23 -0.35 -6.60 -2.61
C LEU A 23 -0.70 -5.36 -3.44
N ALA A 24 -0.50 -4.16 -2.87
CA ALA A 24 -0.69 -2.92 -3.59
C ALA A 24 0.15 -2.86 -4.88
N LEU A 25 1.45 -3.17 -4.77
CA LEU A 25 2.39 -3.19 -5.90
C LEU A 25 1.99 -4.19 -6.98
N ILE A 26 1.58 -5.40 -6.58
CA ILE A 26 1.11 -6.43 -7.52
C ILE A 26 -0.11 -5.92 -8.28
N GLY A 27 -1.10 -5.35 -7.57
CA GLY A 27 -2.30 -4.83 -8.20
C GLY A 27 -2.01 -3.71 -9.20
N ILE A 28 -1.12 -2.79 -8.83
CA ILE A 28 -0.66 -1.69 -9.70
C ILE A 28 0.01 -2.27 -10.96
N VAL A 29 0.95 -3.22 -10.81
CA VAL A 29 1.61 -3.86 -11.96
C VAL A 29 0.61 -4.58 -12.86
N MET A 30 -0.33 -5.34 -12.28
CA MET A 30 -1.36 -6.05 -13.03
C MET A 30 -2.28 -5.09 -13.80
N ALA A 31 -2.67 -3.98 -13.18
CA ALA A 31 -3.48 -2.95 -13.84
C ALA A 31 -2.72 -2.28 -15.01
N TYR A 32 -1.40 -2.14 -14.92
CA TYR A 32 -0.59 -1.46 -15.92
C TYR A 32 0.07 -2.36 -16.97
N MET A 33 -0.22 -3.67 -17.00
CA MET A 33 0.22 -4.54 -18.09
C MET A 33 -0.45 -4.20 -19.44
N ASP A 34 -1.46 -3.31 -19.45
CA ASP A 34 -2.09 -2.78 -20.65
C ASP A 34 -1.48 -1.39 -21.02
N PRO A 35 -0.96 -1.20 -22.25
CA PRO A 35 -0.22 0.01 -22.61
C PRO A 35 -1.15 1.22 -22.77
N GLY A 36 -1.05 2.20 -21.87
CA GLY A 36 -1.72 3.49 -22.01
C GLY A 36 -1.99 4.29 -20.73
N PHE A 37 -1.77 3.71 -19.54
CA PHE A 37 -2.30 4.25 -18.28
C PHE A 37 -1.26 4.71 -17.24
N ILE A 38 0.04 4.77 -17.53
CA ILE A 38 1.05 5.18 -16.54
C ILE A 38 1.34 6.68 -16.63
N ASP A 39 0.95 7.44 -15.60
CA ASP A 39 1.40 8.80 -15.35
C ASP A 39 2.66 8.81 -14.44
N TRP A 40 3.40 9.93 -14.45
CA TRP A 40 4.55 10.15 -13.58
C TRP A 40 4.20 10.05 -12.09
N PHE A 41 2.96 10.40 -11.72
CA PHE A 41 2.49 10.32 -10.35
C PHE A 41 2.37 8.86 -9.86
N ASP A 42 1.98 7.94 -10.74
CA ASP A 42 1.84 6.50 -10.45
C ASP A 42 3.21 5.86 -10.22
N LEU A 43 4.20 6.24 -11.04
CA LEU A 43 5.59 5.81 -10.87
C LEU A 43 6.18 6.26 -9.52
N VAL A 44 5.87 7.48 -9.10
CA VAL A 44 6.32 8.01 -7.81
C VAL A 44 5.71 7.23 -6.65
N VAL A 45 4.40 6.99 -6.67
CA VAL A 45 3.74 6.24 -5.60
C VAL A 45 4.14 4.77 -5.59
N PHE A 46 4.35 4.17 -6.76
CA PHE A 46 4.93 2.83 -6.88
C PHE A 46 6.31 2.75 -6.22
N ALA A 47 7.21 3.68 -6.54
CA ALA A 47 8.54 3.72 -5.94
C ALA A 47 8.48 3.90 -4.40
N LEU A 48 7.58 4.75 -3.91
CA LEU A 48 7.37 4.97 -2.49
C LEU A 48 6.84 3.70 -1.79
N LEU A 49 5.91 2.97 -2.40
CA LEU A 49 5.41 1.70 -1.87
C LEU A 49 6.50 0.62 -1.82
N VAL A 50 7.38 0.55 -2.83
CA VAL A 50 8.56 -0.35 -2.80
C VAL A 50 9.46 -0.01 -1.62
N ILE A 51 9.78 1.26 -1.43
CA ILE A 51 10.61 1.72 -0.31
C ILE A 51 9.94 1.36 1.02
N CYS A 52 8.63 1.58 1.16
CA CYS A 52 7.86 1.20 2.35
C CYS A 52 7.91 -0.30 2.61
N ALA A 53 7.71 -1.15 1.60
CA ALA A 53 7.72 -2.60 1.75
C ALA A 53 9.10 -3.07 2.24
N VAL A 54 10.19 -2.60 1.62
CA VAL A 54 11.56 -2.95 2.00
C VAL A 54 11.86 -2.49 3.42
N GLN A 55 11.49 -1.25 3.75
CA GLN A 55 11.71 -0.73 5.09
C GLN A 55 10.92 -1.54 6.13
N ASN A 56 9.67 -1.96 5.86
CA ASN A 56 8.79 -2.64 6.82
C ASN A 56 9.20 -4.09 7.13
N ILE A 57 10.07 -4.69 6.32
CA ILE A 57 10.69 -5.98 6.61
C ILE A 57 11.68 -5.87 7.77
N MET A 58 12.29 -4.69 7.98
CA MET A 58 13.20 -4.46 9.10
C MET A 58 12.48 -3.78 10.27
N PRO A 59 12.52 -4.37 11.48
CA PRO A 59 11.99 -3.72 12.68
C PRO A 59 12.68 -2.37 12.93
N SER A 60 11.92 -1.30 13.12
CA SER A 60 12.45 0.04 13.47
C SER A 60 11.65 0.69 14.59
N ILE A 61 12.35 1.21 15.59
CA ILE A 61 11.76 2.00 16.68
C ILE A 61 11.41 3.44 16.26
N ASP A 62 11.65 3.81 15.01
CA ASP A 62 11.33 5.15 14.52
C ASP A 62 9.81 5.39 14.52
N LYS A 63 9.41 6.48 15.20
CA LYS A 63 8.02 6.93 15.35
C LYS A 63 7.51 7.67 14.10
N TRP A 64 8.40 8.17 13.25
CA TRP A 64 8.04 8.89 12.01
C TRP A 64 7.75 7.98 10.84
N ARG A 65 8.40 6.83 10.82
CA ARG A 65 8.25 5.79 9.80
C ARG A 65 6.81 5.37 9.52
N PRO A 66 5.97 5.06 10.54
CA PRO A 66 4.57 4.74 10.27
C PRO A 66 3.77 5.94 9.75
N ILE A 67 4.13 7.19 10.11
CA ILE A 67 3.48 8.39 9.56
C ILE A 67 3.73 8.50 8.05
N LEU A 68 4.98 8.30 7.62
CA LEU A 68 5.33 8.29 6.20
C LEU A 68 4.57 7.20 5.44
N ASN A 69 4.48 6.01 6.02
CA ASN A 69 3.71 4.91 5.44
C ASN A 69 2.22 5.26 5.27
N ILE A 70 1.61 5.92 6.27
CA ILE A 70 0.20 6.36 6.19
C ILE A 70 0.00 7.35 5.03
N ILE A 71 0.89 8.34 4.90
CA ILE A 71 0.83 9.34 3.83
C ILE A 71 0.89 8.63 2.46
N ILE A 72 1.85 7.71 2.30
CA ILE A 72 2.02 6.93 1.05
C ILE A 72 0.79 6.06 0.78
N GLY A 73 0.22 5.44 1.81
CA GLY A 73 -0.99 4.63 1.70
C GLY A 73 -2.21 5.43 1.23
N ILE A 74 -2.39 6.65 1.76
CA ILE A 74 -3.45 7.56 1.33
C ILE A 74 -3.27 7.97 -0.14
N PHE A 75 -2.06 8.36 -0.54
CA PHE A 75 -1.79 8.69 -1.94
C PHE A 75 -2.08 7.51 -2.87
N ALA A 76 -1.71 6.30 -2.48
CA ALA A 76 -1.97 5.10 -3.25
C ALA A 76 -3.47 4.77 -3.37
N ILE A 77 -4.26 4.97 -2.31
CA ILE A 77 -5.73 4.85 -2.36
C ILE A 77 -6.31 5.86 -3.35
N ILE A 78 -5.83 7.10 -3.32
CA ILE A 78 -6.31 8.17 -4.22
C ILE A 78 -6.01 7.80 -5.68
N ILE A 79 -4.78 7.40 -5.99
CA ILE A 79 -4.37 7.00 -7.35
C ILE A 79 -5.20 5.83 -7.85
N THR A 80 -5.25 4.74 -7.08
CA THR A 80 -5.99 3.54 -7.49
C THR A 80 -7.48 3.82 -7.70
N SER A 81 -8.04 4.81 -6.99
CA SER A 81 -9.41 5.30 -7.22
C SER A 81 -9.54 6.07 -8.54
N PHE A 82 -8.56 6.90 -8.89
CA PHE A 82 -8.54 7.60 -10.18
C PHE A 82 -8.37 6.63 -11.34
N ASP A 83 -7.49 5.65 -11.21
CA ASP A 83 -7.31 4.58 -12.21
C ASP A 83 -8.61 3.82 -12.44
N TYR A 84 -9.29 3.42 -11.35
CA TYR A 84 -10.60 2.77 -11.43
C TYR A 84 -11.60 3.59 -12.24
N ILE A 85 -11.69 4.90 -11.97
CA ILE A 85 -12.62 5.81 -12.65
C ILE A 85 -12.22 5.99 -14.11
N ALA A 86 -10.93 6.13 -14.41
CA ALA A 86 -10.43 6.29 -15.78
C ALA A 86 -10.74 5.05 -16.63
N ILE A 87 -10.55 3.86 -16.07
CA ILE A 87 -10.84 2.59 -16.74
C ILE A 87 -12.36 2.37 -16.89
N ALA A 88 -13.15 2.71 -15.87
CA ALA A 88 -14.62 2.67 -15.97
C ALA A 88 -15.18 3.60 -17.06
N ASN A 89 -14.54 4.74 -17.30
CA ASN A 89 -14.97 5.72 -18.30
C ASN A 89 -14.40 5.46 -19.70
N GLY A 90 -13.34 4.65 -19.83
CA GLY A 90 -12.50 4.58 -21.02
C GLY A 90 -12.63 3.33 -21.88
N VAL A 91 -13.27 2.25 -21.42
CA VAL A 91 -13.11 0.95 -22.12
C VAL A 91 -14.36 0.09 -22.28
N GLU A 92 -14.34 -0.74 -23.33
CA GLU A 92 -15.24 -1.87 -23.55
C GLU A 92 -15.11 -2.91 -22.42
N ALA A 93 -16.19 -3.64 -22.14
CA ALA A 93 -16.34 -4.48 -20.94
C ALA A 93 -15.26 -5.57 -20.72
N GLU A 94 -14.51 -5.95 -21.76
CA GLU A 94 -13.45 -6.97 -21.67
C GLU A 94 -12.20 -6.50 -20.94
N SER A 95 -11.71 -5.27 -21.17
CA SER A 95 -10.53 -4.78 -20.44
C SER A 95 -10.83 -4.46 -18.98
N PHE A 96 -12.10 -4.15 -18.67
CA PHE A 96 -12.54 -3.87 -17.32
C PHE A 96 -12.42 -5.11 -16.42
N MET A 97 -12.53 -6.32 -17.00
CA MET A 97 -12.30 -7.56 -16.24
C MET A 97 -10.82 -7.71 -15.89
N ASP A 98 -9.90 -7.65 -16.86
CA ASP A 98 -8.48 -7.93 -16.61
C ASP A 98 -7.80 -6.80 -15.81
N VAL A 99 -8.04 -5.54 -16.16
CA VAL A 99 -7.46 -4.38 -15.47
C VAL A 99 -8.17 -4.13 -14.13
N GLY A 100 -9.47 -4.40 -14.06
CA GLY A 100 -10.25 -4.24 -12.83
C GLY A 100 -9.75 -5.12 -11.70
N TYR A 101 -9.35 -6.37 -11.98
CA TYR A 101 -8.74 -7.23 -10.95
C TYR A 101 -7.45 -6.65 -10.38
N GLY A 102 -6.59 -6.10 -11.23
CA GLY A 102 -5.36 -5.40 -10.79
C GLY A 102 -5.68 -4.24 -9.85
N ILE A 103 -6.64 -3.39 -10.23
CA ILE A 103 -7.06 -2.25 -9.40
C ILE A 103 -7.65 -2.71 -8.06
N TRP A 104 -8.47 -3.76 -8.04
CA TRP A 104 -9.05 -4.28 -6.79
C TRP A 104 -7.97 -4.81 -5.84
N ILE A 105 -6.99 -5.54 -6.37
CA ILE A 105 -5.83 -6.01 -5.58
C ILE A 105 -5.05 -4.81 -5.05
N ALA A 106 -4.86 -3.77 -5.88
CA ALA A 106 -4.16 -2.55 -5.48
C ALA A 106 -4.90 -1.83 -4.34
N PHE A 107 -6.21 -1.66 -4.49
CA PHE A 107 -7.06 -0.96 -3.53
C PHE A 107 -7.11 -1.69 -2.18
N ILE A 108 -7.28 -3.02 -2.18
CA ILE A 108 -7.28 -3.82 -0.95
C ILE A 108 -5.90 -3.77 -0.28
N GLY A 109 -4.83 -3.92 -1.05
CA GLY A 109 -3.45 -3.86 -0.53
C GLY A 109 -3.13 -2.52 0.14
N THR A 110 -3.51 -1.41 -0.49
CA THR A 110 -3.28 -0.06 0.03
C THR A 110 -4.09 0.24 1.29
N ILE A 111 -5.34 -0.24 1.39
CA ILE A 111 -6.15 -0.13 2.61
C ILE A 111 -5.49 -0.90 3.76
N LEU A 112 -5.11 -2.16 3.53
CA LEU A 112 -4.45 -2.98 4.55
C LEU A 112 -3.16 -2.30 5.02
N PHE A 113 -2.29 -1.91 4.08
CA PHE A 113 -1.06 -1.18 4.38
C PHE A 113 -1.30 0.06 5.25
N THR A 114 -2.32 0.86 4.91
CA THR A 114 -2.66 2.09 5.64
C THR A 114 -3.15 1.81 7.05
N ILE A 115 -4.11 0.88 7.22
CA ILE A 115 -4.68 0.53 8.54
C ILE A 115 -3.60 0.00 9.48
N PHE A 116 -2.71 -0.88 8.99
CA PHE A 116 -1.65 -1.43 9.83
C PHE A 116 -0.55 -0.40 10.12
N SER A 117 -0.30 0.56 9.23
CA SER A 117 0.59 1.68 9.51
C SER A 117 0.02 2.66 10.54
N ILE A 118 -1.30 2.93 10.52
CA ILE A 118 -2.00 3.67 11.58
C ILE A 118 -1.88 2.94 12.92
N SER A 119 -2.10 1.62 12.90
CA SER A 119 -1.99 0.79 14.11
C SER A 119 -0.57 0.82 14.69
N ASP A 120 0.46 0.74 13.84
CA ASP A 120 1.86 0.88 14.26
C ASP A 120 2.15 2.25 14.89
N TYR A 121 1.68 3.32 14.25
CA TYR A 121 1.83 4.68 14.77
C TYR A 121 1.19 4.84 16.16
N MET A 122 -0.07 4.42 16.31
CA MET A 122 -0.80 4.51 17.57
C MET A 122 -0.09 3.76 18.68
N TYR A 123 0.45 2.58 18.38
CA TYR A 123 1.20 1.78 19.33
C TYR A 123 2.50 2.47 19.78
N LYS A 124 3.35 2.90 18.84
CA LYS A 124 4.62 3.60 19.14
C LYS A 124 4.45 4.94 19.84
N ARG A 125 3.28 5.57 19.72
CA ARG A 125 2.95 6.80 20.44
C ARG A 125 2.55 6.55 21.89
N SER A 126 2.02 5.37 22.19
CA SER A 126 1.60 5.00 23.56
C SER A 126 2.75 4.63 24.49
N GLU A 127 3.96 4.46 23.94
CA GLU A 127 5.24 4.24 24.64
C GLU A 127 6.06 5.54 24.75
#